data_AF-A0A2M8M641-F1
#
_entry.id   AF-A0A2M8M641-F1
#
_cell.length_a   1.000
_cell.length_b   1.000
_cell.length_c   1.000
_cell.angle_alpha   90.00
_cell.angle_beta   90.00
_cell.angle_gamma   90.00
#
_symmetry.space_group_name_H-M   'P 1'
#
loop_
_entity.id
_entity.type
_entity.pdbx_description
1 polymer ?
#
loop_
_entity_poly.entity_id
_entity_poly.type
_entity_poly.pdbx_seq_one_letter_code
_entity_poly.pdbx_strand_id
1 'polypeptide(L)'
;MHARLTPRALAALVCLFLLPATACQQSNGSAASEPSPTEMPLYSVIEEEESGPSRSIVVEVSTTEGLRLVFDDVATRLTDEAGYVVRINCAGSYPENRLATGRYAVGDTGATVTGLKRNQKEFKPVPGAECPRE
;
A
#
# COMPACT_ATOMS: atom_id res chain seq x y z
N MET A 1 6.09 39.94 16.20
CA MET A 1 5.19 39.92 17.37
C MET A 1 3.79 40.27 16.91
N HIS A 2 2.82 39.36 17.07
CA HIS A 2 1.43 39.60 17.48
C HIS A 2 0.69 38.26 17.31
N ALA A 3 0.54 37.59 18.44
CA ALA A 3 -0.20 36.36 18.63
C ALA A 3 -1.70 36.61 18.52
N ARG A 4 -2.47 35.65 17.97
CA ARG A 4 -3.86 35.39 18.38
C ARG A 4 -4.16 33.89 18.30
N LEU A 5 -4.03 33.23 19.45
CA LEU A 5 -4.65 31.96 19.77
C LEU A 5 -6.16 32.16 19.89
N THR A 6 -6.95 31.25 19.35
CA THR A 6 -8.36 31.10 19.71
C THR A 6 -8.64 29.62 20.06
N PRO A 7 -9.03 29.32 21.30
CA PRO A 7 -9.61 28.05 21.68
C PRO A 7 -11.13 28.21 21.88
N ARG A 8 -11.93 27.27 21.36
CA ARG A 8 -13.36 27.05 21.67
C ARG A 8 -13.81 25.88 20.77
N ALA A 9 -14.58 24.89 21.19
CA ALA A 9 -15.17 24.52 22.47
C ALA A 9 -15.60 23.06 22.34
N LEU A 10 -15.66 22.35 23.47
CA LEU A 10 -16.21 21.01 23.59
C LEU A 10 -17.67 20.93 23.09
N ALA A 11 -18.00 19.83 22.41
CA ALA A 11 -19.36 19.31 22.36
C ALA A 11 -19.28 17.77 22.40
N ALA A 12 -19.38 17.22 23.61
CA ALA A 12 -19.64 15.80 23.82
C ALA A 12 -21.13 15.54 23.56
N LEU A 13 -21.44 14.57 22.70
CA LEU A 13 -22.80 14.04 22.57
C LEU A 13 -22.77 12.54 22.88
N VAL A 14 -23.30 12.21 24.05
CA VAL A 14 -23.58 10.85 24.52
C VAL A 14 -24.94 10.44 23.95
N CYS A 15 -24.98 9.36 23.17
CA CYS A 15 -26.23 8.66 22.85
C CYS A 15 -26.10 7.19 23.27
N LEU A 16 -26.63 6.90 24.45
CA LEU A 16 -26.99 5.57 24.92
C LEU A 16 -28.17 5.05 24.07
N PHE A 17 -28.01 3.90 23.43
CA PHE A 17 -29.15 3.12 22.94
C PHE A 17 -29.09 1.70 23.53
N LEU A 18 -30.18 1.37 24.23
CA LEU A 18 -30.46 0.08 24.88
C LEU A 18 -31.21 -0.86 23.91
N LEU A 19 -30.99 -2.16 24.14
CA LEU A 19 -31.34 -3.38 23.39
C LEU A 19 -32.82 -3.55 22.94
N PRO A 20 -33.05 -4.44 21.95
CA PRO A 20 -33.68 -5.71 22.30
C PRO A 20 -33.00 -6.95 21.68
N ALA A 21 -32.91 -8.02 22.48
CA ALA A 21 -32.51 -9.35 22.05
C ALA A 21 -33.63 -9.99 21.20
N THR A 22 -33.32 -10.33 19.94
CA THR A 22 -34.22 -11.09 19.06
C THR A 22 -33.63 -12.47 18.78
N ALA A 23 -34.51 -13.45 18.88
CA ALA A 23 -34.26 -14.88 18.90
C ALA A 23 -33.78 -15.49 17.56
N CYS A 24 -33.20 -16.69 17.69
CA CYS A 24 -32.68 -17.54 16.62
C CYS A 24 -33.66 -17.76 15.46
N GLN A 25 -33.18 -17.63 14.23
CA GLN A 25 -33.79 -18.20 13.03
C GLN A 25 -32.64 -18.60 12.08
N GLN A 26 -32.23 -19.87 12.11
CA GLN A 26 -32.70 -20.92 11.21
C GLN A 26 -31.72 -21.10 10.04
N SER A 27 -31.10 -22.27 10.07
CA SER A 27 -30.16 -22.82 9.12
C SER A 27 -30.63 -22.69 7.68
N ASN A 28 -29.73 -22.23 6.79
CA ASN A 28 -29.69 -22.78 5.45
C ASN A 28 -28.24 -22.86 4.99
N GLY A 29 -27.83 -24.09 4.67
CA GLY A 29 -26.53 -24.37 4.10
C GLY A 29 -26.36 -23.61 2.80
N SER A 30 -25.39 -22.72 2.78
CA SER A 30 -24.65 -22.37 1.59
C SER A 30 -23.22 -22.30 2.07
N ALA A 31 -22.49 -23.40 1.87
CA ALA A 31 -21.04 -23.34 1.83
C ALA A 31 -20.69 -22.44 0.64
N ALA A 32 -20.82 -21.12 0.86
CA ALA A 32 -20.20 -20.12 0.04
C ALA A 32 -18.73 -20.46 0.12
N SER A 33 -18.17 -20.91 -1.00
CA SER A 33 -16.72 -21.06 -1.15
C SER A 33 -16.11 -19.76 -0.66
N GLU A 34 -15.47 -19.80 0.51
CA GLU A 34 -14.69 -18.68 1.00
C GLU A 34 -13.70 -18.36 -0.13
N PRO A 35 -13.60 -17.10 -0.59
CA PRO A 35 -12.64 -16.76 -1.62
C PRO A 35 -11.27 -17.18 -1.10
N SER A 36 -10.56 -18.05 -1.85
CA SER A 36 -9.19 -18.40 -1.51
C SER A 36 -8.41 -17.12 -1.28
N PRO A 37 -7.65 -17.02 -0.17
CA PRO A 37 -6.81 -15.85 0.07
C PRO A 37 -5.94 -15.66 -1.16
N THR A 38 -5.97 -14.47 -1.77
CA THR A 38 -5.08 -14.14 -2.88
C THR A 38 -3.65 -14.34 -2.39
N GLU A 39 -3.00 -15.40 -2.88
CA GLU A 39 -1.66 -15.77 -2.48
C GLU A 39 -0.70 -14.64 -2.87
N MET A 40 0.18 -14.25 -1.94
CA MET A 40 1.16 -13.20 -2.21
C MET A 40 2.13 -13.70 -3.29
N PRO A 41 2.30 -12.98 -4.41
CA PRO A 41 3.25 -13.38 -5.44
C PRO A 41 4.66 -13.43 -4.87
N LEU A 42 5.42 -14.45 -5.26
CA LEU A 42 6.85 -14.48 -5.03
C LEU A 42 7.52 -13.35 -5.82
N TYR A 43 8.48 -12.68 -5.20
CA TYR A 43 9.21 -11.57 -5.81
C TYR A 43 10.66 -11.51 -5.34
N SER A 44 11.51 -10.85 -6.12
CA SER A 44 12.93 -10.61 -5.82
C SER A 44 13.23 -9.11 -5.88
N VAL A 45 13.96 -8.58 -4.89
CA VAL A 45 14.52 -7.22 -4.96
C VAL A 45 15.84 -7.31 -5.71
N ILE A 46 15.97 -6.60 -6.83
CA ILE A 46 17.18 -6.65 -7.68
C ILE A 46 18.01 -5.37 -7.61
N GLU A 47 17.40 -4.25 -7.23
CA GLU A 47 18.10 -2.99 -6.95
C GLU A 47 17.46 -2.29 -5.76
N GLU A 48 18.30 -1.74 -4.88
CA GLU A 48 17.87 -0.94 -3.72
C GLU A 48 18.88 0.18 -3.48
N GLU A 49 18.41 1.43 -3.57
CA GLU A 49 19.21 2.60 -3.16
C GLU A 49 19.07 2.81 -1.65
N GLU A 50 20.17 2.68 -0.92
CA GLU A 50 20.17 2.75 0.55
C GLU A 50 20.38 4.16 1.11
N SER A 51 20.71 5.13 0.26
CA SER A 51 21.13 6.47 0.70
C SER A 51 20.41 7.60 -0.02
N GLY A 52 20.41 8.77 0.60
CA GLY A 52 19.75 9.97 0.08
C GLY A 52 18.28 10.09 0.49
N PRO A 53 17.68 11.26 0.24
CA PRO A 53 16.30 11.58 0.63
C PRO A 53 15.26 11.00 -0.36
N SER A 54 15.69 10.61 -1.56
CA SER A 54 14.89 9.90 -2.57
C SER A 54 15.61 8.59 -2.88
N ARG A 55 14.88 7.46 -2.87
CA ARG A 55 15.45 6.12 -3.05
C ARG A 55 14.62 5.31 -4.04
N SER A 56 15.28 4.63 -4.96
CA SER A 56 14.67 3.69 -5.89
C SER A 56 14.80 2.25 -5.40
N ILE A 57 13.74 1.47 -5.56
CA ILE A 57 13.74 0.02 -5.34
C ILE A 57 13.17 -0.63 -6.58
N VAL A 58 13.82 -1.67 -7.07
CA VAL A 58 13.38 -2.45 -8.22
C VAL A 58 13.10 -3.88 -7.77
N VAL A 59 11.90 -4.32 -8.10
CA VAL A 59 11.38 -5.63 -7.76
C VAL A 59 10.99 -6.36 -9.03
N GLU A 60 11.33 -7.63 -9.09
CA GLU A 60 10.91 -8.54 -10.15
C GLU A 60 9.88 -9.55 -9.66
N VAL A 61 8.89 -9.81 -10.50
CA VAL A 61 7.82 -10.79 -10.28
C VAL A 61 7.62 -11.65 -11.54
N SER A 62 7.08 -12.85 -11.37
CA SER A 62 6.75 -13.75 -12.49
C SER A 62 5.28 -13.66 -12.93
N THR A 63 4.45 -12.88 -12.23
CA THR A 63 3.01 -12.74 -12.50
C THR A 63 2.54 -11.29 -12.34
N THR A 64 1.48 -10.93 -13.07
CA THR A 64 0.78 -9.64 -12.95
C THR A 64 -0.31 -9.64 -11.87
N GLU A 65 -0.59 -10.80 -11.27
CA GLU A 65 -1.51 -10.92 -10.15
C GLU A 65 -0.86 -10.39 -8.87
N GLY A 66 -1.65 -9.80 -7.96
CA GLY A 66 -1.15 -9.44 -6.62
C GLY A 66 -0.09 -8.33 -6.54
N LEU A 67 0.19 -7.57 -7.62
CA LEU A 67 1.22 -6.52 -7.63
C LEU A 67 1.08 -5.49 -6.50
N ARG A 68 -0.16 -5.16 -6.12
CA ARG A 68 -0.44 -4.26 -5.00
C ARG A 68 0.06 -4.82 -3.67
N LEU A 69 -0.06 -6.14 -3.47
CA LEU A 69 0.40 -6.85 -2.28
C LEU A 69 1.93 -6.83 -2.22
N VAL A 70 2.60 -7.09 -3.33
CA VAL A 70 4.08 -6.99 -3.44
C VAL A 70 4.54 -5.58 -3.06
N PHE A 71 3.92 -4.54 -3.60
CA PHE A 71 4.25 -3.17 -3.22
C PHE A 71 3.99 -2.88 -1.74
N ASP A 72 2.87 -3.35 -1.18
CA ASP A 72 2.58 -3.16 0.25
C ASP A 72 3.63 -3.84 1.12
N ASP A 73 4.00 -5.09 0.82
CA ASP A 73 4.98 -5.86 1.56
C ASP A 73 6.34 -5.18 1.53
N VAL A 74 6.84 -4.80 0.34
CA VAL A 74 8.07 -4.01 0.20
C VAL A 74 7.99 -2.75 1.07
N ALA A 75 6.90 -1.98 0.98
CA ALA A 75 6.75 -0.75 1.74
C ALA A 75 6.71 -0.95 3.26
N THR A 76 6.32 -2.12 3.78
CA THR A 76 6.38 -2.39 5.24
C THR A 76 7.81 -2.52 5.77
N ARG A 77 8.76 -2.86 4.89
CA ARG A 77 10.18 -3.04 5.23
C ARG A 77 10.96 -1.72 5.20
N LEU A 78 10.36 -0.66 4.65
CA LEU A 78 11.00 0.66 4.48
C LEU A 78 10.77 1.52 5.72
N THR A 79 11.79 1.59 6.58
CA THR A 79 11.72 2.27 7.87
C THR A 79 12.45 3.61 7.90
N ASP A 80 13.42 3.83 7.02
CA ASP A 80 14.20 5.06 7.04
C ASP A 80 13.41 6.23 6.46
N GLU A 81 13.60 7.43 7.01
CA GLU A 81 12.98 8.64 6.46
C GLU A 81 13.52 8.98 5.07
N ALA A 82 12.75 8.61 4.05
CA ALA A 82 13.01 8.92 2.66
C ALA A 82 11.73 8.83 1.82
N GLY A 83 11.80 9.38 0.62
CA GLY A 83 10.81 9.16 -0.43
C GLY A 83 11.22 7.97 -1.28
N TYR A 84 10.40 6.92 -1.30
CA TYR A 84 10.69 5.71 -2.05
C TYR A 84 9.89 5.64 -3.34
N VAL A 85 10.54 5.20 -4.41
CA VAL A 85 9.90 4.79 -5.66
C VAL A 85 10.17 3.31 -5.87
N VAL A 86 9.11 2.50 -5.81
CA VAL A 86 9.19 1.05 -6.03
C VAL A 86 8.74 0.76 -7.46
N ARG A 87 9.63 0.20 -8.27
CA ARG A 87 9.33 -0.25 -9.64
C ARG A 87 9.15 -1.77 -9.60
N ILE A 88 8.02 -2.23 -10.12
CA ILE A 88 7.74 -3.67 -10.23
C ILE A 88 7.79 -4.02 -11.71
N ASN A 89 8.69 -4.93 -12.06
CA ASN A 89 8.97 -5.38 -13.42
C ASN A 89 8.76 -6.89 -13.52
N CYS A 90 8.63 -7.38 -14.75
CA CYS A 90 8.72 -8.82 -15.00
C CYS A 90 10.15 -9.32 -14.73
N ALA A 91 10.24 -10.54 -14.21
CA ALA A 91 11.50 -11.23 -13.98
C ALA A 91 12.37 -11.28 -15.24
N GLY A 92 13.68 -11.01 -15.07
CA GLY A 92 14.66 -11.03 -16.16
C GLY A 92 14.46 -9.96 -17.24
N SER A 93 13.55 -9.01 -17.04
CA SER A 93 13.22 -8.00 -18.05
C SER A 93 13.64 -6.58 -17.67
N TYR A 94 14.15 -6.33 -16.46
CA TYR A 94 14.55 -4.98 -16.07
C TYR A 94 15.65 -4.40 -16.97
N PRO A 95 15.55 -3.13 -17.43
CA PRO A 95 14.57 -2.10 -17.07
C PRO A 95 13.27 -2.09 -17.88
N GLU A 96 13.11 -2.99 -18.85
CA GLU A 96 11.91 -3.14 -19.68
C GLU A 96 10.77 -3.87 -18.93
N ASN A 97 9.60 -3.95 -19.55
CA ASN A 97 8.41 -4.68 -19.05
C ASN A 97 8.00 -4.29 -17.61
N ARG A 98 7.87 -2.98 -17.37
CA ARG A 98 7.35 -2.46 -16.10
C ARG A 98 5.86 -2.75 -15.95
N LEU A 99 5.49 -3.36 -14.83
CA LEU A 99 4.12 -3.74 -14.47
C LEU A 99 3.44 -2.71 -13.58
N ALA A 100 4.18 -2.09 -12.67
CA ALA A 100 3.64 -1.08 -11.76
C ALA A 100 4.71 -0.12 -11.25
N THR A 101 4.26 1.01 -10.70
CA THR A 101 5.09 1.90 -9.90
C THR A 101 4.36 2.26 -8.61
N GLY A 102 5.01 2.03 -7.48
CA GLY A 102 4.61 2.45 -6.16
C GLY A 102 5.44 3.63 -5.67
N ARG A 103 4.85 4.47 -4.83
CA ARG A 103 5.53 5.56 -4.13
C ARG A 103 5.17 5.48 -2.66
N TYR A 104 6.16 5.65 -1.79
CA TYR A 104 5.94 5.64 -0.34
C TYR A 104 6.72 6.77 0.33
N ALA A 105 6.02 7.55 1.15
CA ALA A 105 6.58 8.67 1.89
C ALA A 105 6.84 8.28 3.34
N VAL A 106 8.07 7.89 3.69
CA VAL A 106 8.41 7.61 5.09
C VAL A 106 8.82 8.92 5.77
N GLY A 107 8.07 9.31 6.80
CA GLY A 107 8.34 10.52 7.57
C GLY A 107 8.14 11.84 6.79
N ASP A 108 8.71 12.92 7.31
CA ASP A 108 8.55 14.26 6.71
C ASP A 108 9.43 14.44 5.48
N THR A 109 10.63 13.85 5.50
CA THR A 109 11.54 13.83 4.34
C THR A 109 10.85 13.15 3.16
N GLY A 110 10.27 11.96 3.38
CA GLY A 110 9.53 11.26 2.35
C GLY A 110 8.32 12.03 1.83
N ALA A 111 7.57 12.69 2.73
CA ALA A 111 6.45 13.54 2.33
C ALA A 111 6.89 14.70 1.44
N THR A 112 8.00 15.36 1.79
CA THR A 112 8.56 16.49 1.03
C THR A 112 9.02 16.06 -0.36
N VAL A 113 9.74 14.94 -0.46
CA VAL A 113 10.32 14.45 -1.72
C VAL A 113 9.25 13.91 -2.66
N THR A 114 8.27 13.18 -2.13
CA THR A 114 7.21 12.57 -2.95
C THR A 114 6.01 13.52 -3.17
N GLY A 115 5.83 14.56 -2.36
CA GLY A 115 4.60 15.35 -2.35
C GLY A 115 3.37 14.57 -1.87
N LEU A 116 3.55 13.36 -1.33
CA LEU A 116 2.51 12.64 -0.61
C LEU A 116 2.47 13.11 0.85
N LYS A 117 1.40 12.77 1.58
CA LYS A 117 1.38 12.96 3.03
C LYS A 117 2.36 12.01 3.72
N ARG A 118 2.78 12.36 4.93
CA ARG A 118 3.59 11.49 5.79
C ARG A 118 2.95 10.10 5.89
N ASN A 119 3.75 9.06 5.69
CA ASN A 119 3.40 7.64 5.69
C ASN A 119 2.33 7.24 4.66
N GLN A 120 2.10 8.08 3.63
CA GLN A 120 1.15 7.76 2.57
C GLN A 120 1.82 6.95 1.47
N LYS A 121 1.06 6.00 0.92
CA LYS A 121 1.40 5.17 -0.24
C LYS A 121 0.57 5.58 -1.44
N GLU A 122 1.15 5.52 -2.63
CA GLU A 122 0.47 5.65 -3.91
C GLU A 122 0.90 4.46 -4.79
N PHE A 123 -0.04 3.80 -5.46
CA PHE A 123 0.24 2.65 -6.32
C PHE A 123 -0.42 2.85 -7.69
N LYS A 124 0.36 2.68 -8.75
CA LYS A 124 -0.08 2.84 -10.14
C LYS A 124 0.33 1.61 -10.95
N PRO A 125 -0.59 0.69 -11.26
CA PRO A 125 -0.33 -0.36 -12.24
C PRO A 125 -0.22 0.25 -13.64
N VAL A 126 0.54 -0.40 -14.52
CA VAL A 126 0.61 -0.08 -15.95
C VAL A 126 -0.55 -0.81 -16.64
N PRO A 127 -1.54 -0.10 -17.22
CA PRO A 127 -2.69 -0.75 -17.84
C PRO A 127 -2.27 -1.66 -19.00
N GLY A 128 -2.77 -2.89 -19.01
CA GLY A 128 -2.48 -3.87 -20.06
C GLY A 128 -1.05 -4.41 -20.06
N ALA A 129 -0.26 -4.15 -19.02
CA ALA A 129 1.06 -4.76 -18.89
C ALA A 129 0.93 -6.27 -18.61
N GLU A 130 1.70 -7.06 -19.34
CA GLU A 130 1.80 -8.51 -19.21
C GLU A 130 3.28 -8.89 -19.15
N CYS A 131 3.59 -9.99 -18.46
CA CYS A 131 4.91 -10.58 -18.59
C CYS A 131 5.00 -11.39 -19.88
N PRO A 132 6.11 -11.27 -20.63
CA PRO A 132 6.32 -12.09 -21.80
C PRO A 132 6.22 -13.56 -21.42
N ARG A 133 5.55 -14.34 -22.26
CA ARG A 133 5.56 -15.79 -22.13
C ARG A 133 6.93 -16.29 -22.60
N GLU A 134 7.59 -17.09 -21.77
CA GLU A 134 8.81 -17.81 -22.17
C GLU A 134 8.52 -18.89 -23.22
#